data_AF-I0Z4G0-F1
#
_entry.id   AF-I0Z4G0-F1
#
_cell.length_a   1.000
_cell.length_b   1.000
_cell.length_c   1.000
_cell.angle_alpha   90.00
_cell.angle_beta   90.00
_cell.angle_gamma   90.00
#
_symmetry.space_group_name_H-M   'P 1'
#
loop_
_entity.id
_entity.type
_entity.pdbx_description
1 polymer ?
#
loop_
_entity_poly.entity_id
_entity_poly.type
_entity_poly.pdbx_seq_one_letter_code
_entity_poly.pdbx_strand_id
1 'polypeptide(L)'
;ETFRSIAELMIWGDQHDPRYFDYFAENNLLHHFTNFLEHADNRKGDIAKQVLQTLSILIQNIRSTTAIFYLFSNNLVNEIVAMRFDFEDDEVLGYFINLLKTISLKFNAST
;
A
#
# COMPACT_ATOMS: atom_id res chain seq x y z
N GLU A 1 12.93 -3.86 5.52
CA GLU A 1 13.65 -3.82 4.24
C GLU A 1 12.88 -4.47 3.09
N THR A 2 12.52 -5.74 3.18
CA THR A 2 11.89 -6.49 2.07
C THR A 2 10.65 -5.82 1.45
N PHE A 3 9.71 -5.34 2.27
CA PHE A 3 8.51 -4.65 1.78
C PHE A 3 8.83 -3.40 0.96
N ARG A 4 9.82 -2.63 1.41
CA ARG A 4 10.24 -1.40 0.75
C ARG A 4 10.87 -1.70 -0.61
N SER A 5 11.79 -2.68 -0.67
CA SER A 5 12.42 -3.07 -1.93
C SER A 5 11.41 -3.57 -2.96
N ILE A 6 10.39 -4.30 -2.52
CA ILE A 6 9.26 -4.72 -3.37
C ILE A 6 8.52 -3.50 -3.91
N ALA A 7 8.14 -2.56 -3.03
CA ALA A 7 7.41 -1.37 -3.44
C ALA A 7 8.22 -0.49 -4.39
N GLU A 8 9.52 -0.33 -4.16
CA GLU A 8 10.44 0.39 -5.05
C GLU A 8 10.49 -0.24 -6.44
N LEU A 9 10.53 -1.56 -6.54
CA LEU A 9 10.52 -2.26 -7.82
C LEU A 9 9.17 -2.12 -8.54
N MET A 10 8.05 -2.13 -7.81
CA MET A 10 6.72 -1.85 -8.36
C MET A 10 6.62 -0.41 -8.89
N ILE A 11 7.11 0.57 -8.13
CA ILE A 11 7.17 1.98 -8.55
C ILE A 11 8.03 2.13 -9.79
N TRP A 12 9.21 1.50 -9.79
CA TRP A 12 10.11 1.57 -10.93
C TRP A 12 9.47 0.95 -12.19
N GLY A 13 8.82 -0.20 -12.05
CA GLY A 13 8.08 -0.87 -13.13
C GLY A 13 6.98 0.02 -13.71
N ASP A 14 6.14 0.61 -12.86
CA ASP A 14 5.10 1.55 -13.30
C ASP A 14 5.66 2.76 -14.08
N GLN A 15 6.82 3.28 -13.66
CA GLN A 15 7.38 4.49 -14.24
C GLN A 15 8.28 4.26 -15.46
N HIS A 16 8.90 3.08 -15.61
CA HIS A 16 9.92 2.84 -16.64
C HIS A 16 9.64 1.64 -17.54
N ASP A 17 9.04 0.56 -17.01
CA ASP A 17 8.77 -0.68 -17.76
C ASP A 17 7.53 -1.40 -17.20
N PRO A 18 6.34 -1.17 -17.79
CA PRO A 18 5.07 -1.70 -17.28
C PRO A 18 5.04 -3.21 -17.10
N ARG A 19 5.87 -3.97 -17.83
CA ARG A 19 5.94 -5.44 -17.74
C ARG A 19 6.26 -5.93 -16.34
N TYR A 20 7.04 -5.16 -15.57
CA TYR A 20 7.32 -5.49 -14.18
C TYR A 20 6.07 -5.31 -13.32
N PHE A 21 5.37 -4.18 -13.47
CA PHE A 21 4.12 -3.95 -12.75
C PHE A 21 3.07 -5.01 -13.08
N ASP A 22 2.91 -5.35 -14.37
CA ASP A 22 1.99 -6.38 -14.82
C ASP A 22 2.31 -7.73 -14.18
N TYR A 23 3.58 -8.13 -14.15
CA TYR A 23 4.02 -9.34 -13.46
C TYR A 23 3.65 -9.32 -11.96
N PHE A 24 3.86 -8.19 -11.27
CA PHE A 24 3.47 -8.07 -9.86
C PHE A 24 1.96 -8.14 -9.66
N ALA A 25 1.19 -7.57 -10.59
CA ALA A 25 -0.26 -7.59 -10.56
C ALA A 25 -0.80 -9.00 -10.78
N GLU A 26 -0.28 -9.73 -11.78
CA GLU A 26 -0.65 -11.13 -12.07
C GLU A 26 -0.37 -12.07 -10.89
N ASN A 27 0.69 -11.80 -10.12
CA ASN A 27 1.06 -12.59 -8.95
C ASN A 27 0.39 -12.11 -7.65
N ASN A 28 -0.57 -11.18 -7.71
CA ASN A 28 -1.27 -10.62 -6.53
C ASN A 28 -0.34 -10.12 -5.43
N LEU A 29 0.80 -9.54 -5.80
CA LEU A 29 1.87 -9.31 -4.84
C LEU A 29 1.49 -8.31 -3.72
N LEU A 30 0.52 -7.43 -3.99
CA LEU A 30 -0.08 -6.53 -2.99
C LEU A 30 -0.85 -7.26 -1.90
N HIS A 31 -1.50 -8.37 -2.22
CA HIS A 31 -2.26 -9.17 -1.25
C HIS A 31 -1.33 -9.78 -0.19
N HIS A 32 -0.06 -10.01 -0.52
CA HIS A 32 0.92 -10.41 0.50
C HIS A 32 1.08 -9.36 1.60
N PHE A 33 1.01 -8.05 1.29
CA PHE A 33 1.09 -6.99 2.30
C PHE A 33 -0.09 -7.03 3.27
N THR A 34 -1.32 -7.27 2.78
CA THR A 34 -2.49 -7.40 3.64
C THR A 34 -2.49 -8.70 4.45
N ASN A 35 -2.01 -9.81 3.88
CA ASN A 35 -1.92 -11.09 4.60
C ASN A 35 -1.02 -11.03 5.84
N PHE A 36 0.04 -10.21 5.80
CA PHE A 36 0.83 -9.96 7.01
C PHE A 36 0.02 -9.26 8.10
N LEU A 37 -0.87 -8.33 7.74
CA LEU A 37 -1.70 -7.57 8.68
C LEU A 37 -2.95 -8.31 9.14
N GLU A 38 -3.34 -9.42 8.51
CA GLU A 38 -4.42 -10.29 9.00
C GLU A 38 -4.14 -10.82 10.40
N HIS A 39 -2.87 -11.09 10.70
CA HIS A 39 -2.43 -11.47 12.03
C HIS A 39 -2.50 -10.26 12.95
N ALA A 40 -3.36 -10.32 13.97
CA ALA A 40 -3.62 -9.19 14.85
C ALA A 40 -2.36 -8.60 15.50
N ASP A 41 -1.38 -9.46 15.81
CA ASP A 41 -0.10 -9.07 16.40
C ASP A 41 0.80 -8.25 15.47
N ASN A 42 0.57 -8.29 14.16
CA ASN A 42 1.31 -7.51 13.18
C ASN A 42 0.71 -6.12 12.95
N ARG A 43 -0.44 -5.82 13.57
CA ARG A 43 -1.13 -4.52 13.50
C ARG A 43 -0.66 -3.53 14.56
N LYS A 44 0.50 -3.78 15.18
CA LYS A 44 1.17 -2.96 16.19
C LYS A 44 2.67 -2.88 15.92
N GLY A 45 3.34 -1.89 16.52
CA GLY A 45 4.79 -1.73 16.47
C GLY A 45 5.37 -1.64 15.05
N ASP A 46 6.60 -2.10 14.89
CA ASP A 46 7.41 -1.86 13.67
C ASP A 46 6.83 -2.47 12.40
N ILE A 47 6.12 -3.60 12.50
CA ILE A 47 5.52 -4.27 11.34
C ILE A 47 4.41 -3.39 10.76
N ALA A 48 3.50 -2.91 11.61
CA ALA A 48 2.43 -2.01 11.19
C ALA A 48 3.00 -0.72 10.58
N LYS A 49 3.98 -0.10 11.25
CA LYS A 49 4.66 1.11 10.76
C LYS A 49 5.28 0.90 9.38
N GLN A 50 6.01 -0.20 9.20
CA GLN A 50 6.67 -0.50 7.94
C GLN A 50 5.66 -0.75 6.81
N VAL A 51 4.61 -1.52 7.05
CA VAL A 51 3.59 -1.80 6.01
C VAL A 51 2.83 -0.52 5.65
N LEU A 52 2.33 0.24 6.63
CA LEU A 52 1.60 1.49 6.40
C LEU A 52 2.45 2.53 5.64
N GLN A 53 3.71 2.70 6.05
CA GLN A 53 4.63 3.62 5.36
C GLN A 53 4.93 3.16 3.94
N THR A 54 5.17 1.85 3.74
CA THR A 54 5.51 1.32 2.42
C THR A 54 4.36 1.48 1.44
N LEU A 55 3.13 1.19 1.88
CA LEU A 55 1.93 1.38 1.08
C LEU A 55 1.68 2.86 0.76
N SER A 56 1.94 3.76 1.71
CA SER A 56 1.86 5.20 1.46
C SER A 56 2.82 5.61 0.34
N ILE A 57 4.08 5.18 0.41
CA ILE A 57 5.09 5.49 -0.62
C ILE A 57 4.67 4.92 -1.98
N LEU A 58 4.18 3.67 -2.02
CA LEU A 58 3.71 3.03 -3.23
C LEU A 58 2.57 3.82 -3.89
N ILE A 59 1.49 4.07 -3.15
CA ILE A 59 0.30 4.77 -3.66
C ILE A 59 0.68 6.19 -4.11
N GLN A 60 1.55 6.88 -3.37
CA GLN A 60 2.00 8.22 -3.73
C GLN A 60 2.73 8.23 -5.08
N ASN A 61 3.58 7.24 -5.36
CA ASN A 61 4.51 7.27 -6.49
C ASN A 61 4.04 6.57 -7.76
N ILE A 62 3.04 5.69 -7.70
CA ILE A 62 2.43 5.09 -8.89
C ILE A 62 1.76 6.15 -9.77
N ARG A 63 1.91 6.13 -11.09
CA ARG A 63 1.42 7.18 -12.00
C ARG A 63 0.50 6.64 -13.08
N SER A 64 0.66 5.38 -13.50
CA SER A 64 -0.17 4.80 -14.53
C SER A 64 -1.61 4.67 -14.06
N THR A 65 -2.55 5.07 -14.90
CA THR A 65 -3.99 4.86 -14.67
C THR A 65 -4.31 3.39 -14.41
N THR A 66 -3.67 2.46 -15.14
CA THR A 66 -3.85 1.01 -14.96
C THR A 66 -3.42 0.57 -13.56
N ALA A 67 -2.27 1.05 -13.09
CA ALA A 67 -1.74 0.71 -11.78
C ALA A 67 -2.57 1.33 -10.64
N ILE A 68 -3.07 2.55 -10.83
CA ILE A 68 -4.03 3.17 -9.92
C ILE A 68 -5.31 2.31 -9.84
N PHE A 69 -5.90 1.95 -10.99
CA PHE A 69 -7.08 1.08 -10.99
C PHE A 69 -6.82 -0.25 -10.29
N TYR A 70 -5.67 -0.88 -10.52
CA TYR A 70 -5.31 -2.12 -9.84
C TYR A 70 -5.25 -1.96 -8.31
N LEU A 71 -4.59 -0.91 -7.82
CA LEU A 71 -4.47 -0.62 -6.38
C LEU A 71 -5.83 -0.42 -5.69
N PHE A 72 -6.75 0.30 -6.33
CA PHE A 72 -8.00 0.73 -5.71
C PHE A 72 -9.19 -0.19 -6.03
N SER A 73 -9.15 -0.98 -7.10
CA SER A 73 -10.28 -1.85 -7.51
C SER A 73 -10.23 -3.23 -6.87
N ASN A 74 -9.07 -3.67 -6.36
CA ASN A 74 -8.89 -5.02 -5.78
C ASN A 74 -9.21 -5.08 -4.27
N ASN A 75 -10.07 -4.19 -3.77
CA ASN A 75 -10.54 -4.09 -2.37
C ASN A 75 -9.44 -3.92 -1.29
N LEU A 76 -8.16 -3.99 -1.64
CA LEU A 76 -6.99 -3.85 -0.76
C LEU A 76 -7.09 -2.63 0.16
N VAL A 77 -7.43 -1.47 -0.41
CA VAL A 77 -7.55 -0.22 0.35
C VAL A 77 -8.67 -0.32 1.38
N ASN A 78 -9.82 -0.89 1.02
CA ASN A 78 -10.93 -1.05 1.95
C ASN A 78 -10.57 -2.01 3.09
N GLU A 79 -9.87 -3.11 2.78
CA GLU A 79 -9.40 -4.06 3.79
C GLU A 79 -8.50 -3.37 4.81
N ILE A 80 -7.49 -2.62 4.35
CA ILE A 80 -6.54 -1.95 5.24
C ILE A 80 -7.21 -0.86 6.06
N VAL A 81 -8.09 -0.05 5.47
CA VAL A 81 -8.79 1.01 6.20
C VAL A 81 -9.74 0.44 7.27
N ALA A 82 -10.31 -0.74 7.03
CA ALA A 82 -11.17 -1.43 7.99
C ALA A 82 -10.41 -2.18 9.11
N MET A 83 -9.09 -2.35 8.99
CA MET A 83 -8.29 -3.04 9.99
C MET A 83 -8.20 -2.26 11.31
N ARG A 84 -8.26 -2.99 12.42
CA ARG A 84 -8.04 -2.44 13.76
C ARG A 84 -6.55 -2.45 14.07
N PHE A 85 -5.89 -1.33 13.83
CA PHE A 85 -4.52 -1.08 14.27
C PHE A 85 -4.47 -0.66 15.73
N ASP A 86 -3.31 -0.87 16.35
CA ASP A 86 -3.01 -0.35 17.67
C ASP A 86 -2.68 1.14 17.59
N PHE A 87 -3.68 1.98 17.84
CA PHE A 87 -3.54 3.43 17.86
C PHE A 87 -3.12 3.99 19.23
N GLU A 88 -2.82 3.14 20.22
CA GLU A 88 -2.10 3.59 21.42
C GLU A 88 -0.62 3.89 21.09
N ASP A 89 -0.10 3.34 19.99
CA ASP A 89 1.17 3.74 19.38
C ASP A 89 0.94 4.94 18.43
N ASP A 90 1.33 6.14 18.90
CA ASP A 90 1.20 7.40 18.15
C ASP A 90 1.88 7.37 16.77
N GLU A 91 2.95 6.59 16.61
CA GLU A 91 3.61 6.46 15.31
C GLU A 91 2.77 5.61 14.35
N VAL A 92 2.16 4.52 14.82
CA VAL A 92 1.23 3.71 14.01
C VAL A 92 0.04 4.56 13.57
N LEU A 93 -0.54 5.35 14.49
CA LEU A 93 -1.60 6.30 14.17
C LEU A 93 -1.13 7.33 13.13
N GLY A 94 0.07 7.89 13.30
CA GLY A 94 0.66 8.85 12.36
C GLY A 94 0.82 8.28 10.96
N TYR A 95 1.34 7.06 10.83
CA TYR A 95 1.47 6.40 9.53
C TYR A 95 0.11 6.05 8.91
N PHE A 96 -0.87 5.65 9.72
CA PHE A 96 -2.22 5.37 9.25
C PHE A 96 -2.91 6.63 8.71
N ILE A 97 -2.81 7.75 9.42
CA ILE A 97 -3.33 9.05 8.95
C ILE A 97 -2.64 9.46 7.65
N ASN A 98 -1.32 9.29 7.54
CA ASN A 98 -0.58 9.59 6.31
C ASN A 98 -1.04 8.72 5.14
N LEU A 99 -1.32 7.43 5.38
CA LEU A 99 -1.86 6.54 4.37
C LEU A 99 -3.23 7.02 3.88
N LEU A 100 -4.16 7.34 4.78
CA LEU A 100 -5.47 7.88 4.43
C LEU A 100 -5.38 9.17 3.62
N LYS A 101 -4.49 10.09 4.03
CA LYS A 101 -4.24 11.33 3.28
C LYS A 101 -3.70 11.03 1.88
N THR A 102 -2.77 10.10 1.77
CA THR A 102 -2.17 9.71 0.48
C THR A 102 -3.22 9.12 -0.46
N ILE A 103 -4.08 8.24 0.06
CA ILE A 103 -5.22 7.68 -0.67
C ILE A 103 -6.15 8.79 -1.14
N SER A 104 -6.57 9.68 -0.24
CA SER A 104 -7.48 10.79 -0.53
C SER A 104 -6.95 11.71 -1.64
N LEU A 105 -5.65 12.02 -1.62
CA LEU A 105 -5.00 12.84 -2.63
C LEU A 105 -4.78 12.12 -3.97
N LYS A 106 -4.90 10.78 -3.99
CA LYS A 106 -4.71 10.01 -5.21
C LYS A 106 -5.95 10.01 -6.11
N PHE A 107 -7.13 10.10 -5.51
CA PHE A 107 -8.39 10.27 -6.23
C PHE A 107 -8.45 11.65 -6.90
N ASN A 108 -8.96 11.68 -8.12
CA ASN A 108 -9.20 12.92 -8.86
C ASN A 108 -10.52 12.76 -9.64
N ALA A 109 -11.04 13.81 -10.27
CA ALA A 109 -12.34 13.75 -10.95
C ALA A 109 -12.44 12.66 -12.06
N SER A 110 -11.32 12.10 -12.50
CA SER A 110 -11.21 11.09 -13.55
C SER A 110 -10.93 9.67 -13.01
N THR A 111 -10.86 9.47 -11.69
CA THR A 111 -10.59 8.19 -11.00
C THR A 111 -11.39 8.10 -9.71
#